data_AF-A0A3M2CWB1-F1
#
_entry.id   AF-A0A3M2CWB1-F1
#
_cell.length_a   1.000
_cell.length_b   1.000
_cell.length_c   1.000
_cell.angle_alpha   90.00
_cell.angle_beta   90.00
_cell.angle_gamma   90.00
#
_symmetry.space_group_name_H-M   'P 1'
#
loop_
_entity.id
_entity.type
_entity.pdbx_description
1 polymer ?
#
loop_
_entity_poly.entity_id
_entity_poly.type
_entity_poly.pdbx_seq_one_letter_code
_entity_poly.pdbx_strand_id
1 'polypeptide(L)'
;MKRQLASSTCTAIVGLAFVAGLLLPLSPALGVEADNAKETLREIQKNFGPVLKLEGNARREINAIANLLAPDSKIKPIDATQASGEMCMLETVSKHNMVHFSEHPEQTTEDIVYFIDPEQFIANGLDVTKLPRHPEKLGEMKPLQWYYYDGTYVEPHQGSKLNKPFVIMSVDVK
;
A
#
# COMPACT_ATOMS: atom_id res chain seq x y z
N MET A 1 -41.39 -60.39 -1.44
CA MET A 1 -42.83 -60.48 -1.13
C MET A 1 -43.57 -59.47 -2.00
N LYS A 2 -44.62 -59.93 -2.69
CA LYS A 2 -45.47 -59.20 -3.65
C LYS A 2 -46.27 -58.06 -2.97
N ARG A 3 -46.55 -56.98 -3.72
CA ARG A 3 -47.88 -56.38 -4.06
C ARG A 3 -47.67 -54.97 -4.64
N GLN A 4 -47.93 -54.74 -5.94
CA GLN A 4 -49.22 -54.32 -6.55
C GLN A 4 -49.68 -52.92 -6.08
N LEU A 5 -49.55 -51.89 -6.94
CA LEU A 5 -50.48 -51.43 -7.99
C LEU A 5 -51.65 -50.59 -7.43
N ALA A 6 -51.70 -49.31 -7.81
CA ALA A 6 -52.93 -48.62 -8.17
C ALA A 6 -52.60 -47.36 -8.99
N SER A 7 -53.05 -47.36 -10.24
CA SER A 7 -53.13 -46.22 -11.14
C SER A 7 -54.28 -45.30 -10.72
N SER A 8 -54.18 -44.00 -11.02
CA SER A 8 -55.35 -43.29 -11.56
C SER A 8 -54.90 -42.18 -12.50
N THR A 9 -55.27 -42.34 -13.76
CA THR A 9 -55.30 -41.32 -14.81
C THR A 9 -56.31 -40.23 -14.47
N CYS A 10 -56.01 -38.99 -14.83
CA CYS A 10 -57.03 -38.07 -15.34
C CYS A 10 -56.38 -37.03 -16.26
N THR A 11 -56.94 -36.90 -17.45
CA THR A 11 -56.41 -36.15 -18.59
C THR A 11 -57.08 -34.78 -18.70
N ALA A 12 -56.29 -33.81 -19.14
CA ALA A 12 -56.64 -32.52 -19.79
C ALA A 12 -57.31 -31.41 -18.96
N ILE A 13 -56.73 -30.20 -19.06
CA ILE A 13 -57.34 -29.05 -19.76
C ILE A 13 -56.21 -28.15 -20.28
N VAL A 14 -56.32 -27.82 -21.57
CA VAL A 14 -55.52 -26.86 -22.32
C VAL A 14 -55.85 -25.45 -21.82
N GLY A 15 -54.83 -24.65 -21.52
CA GLY A 15 -54.97 -23.22 -21.30
C GLY A 15 -53.79 -22.48 -21.94
N LEU A 16 -53.96 -22.09 -23.20
CA LEU A 16 -53.10 -21.09 -23.86
C LEU A 16 -53.25 -19.77 -23.09
N ALA A 17 -52.19 -19.30 -22.44
CA ALA A 17 -52.10 -17.92 -21.97
C ALA A 17 -51.08 -17.17 -22.84
N PHE A 18 -51.60 -16.24 -23.63
CA PHE A 18 -50.86 -15.18 -24.31
C PHE A 18 -49.91 -14.49 -23.31
N VAL A 19 -48.61 -14.62 -23.49
CA VAL A 19 -47.64 -13.71 -22.87
C VAL A 19 -47.58 -12.48 -23.76
N ALA A 20 -48.46 -11.52 -23.48
CA ALA A 20 -48.34 -10.16 -23.99
C ALA A 20 -46.96 -9.62 -23.59
N GLY A 21 -46.21 -9.12 -24.57
CA GLY A 21 -44.89 -8.53 -24.38
C GLY A 21 -44.94 -7.42 -23.34
N LEU A 22 -44.45 -7.72 -22.14
CA LEU A 22 -44.11 -6.73 -21.15
C LEU A 22 -42.80 -6.07 -21.63
N LEU A 23 -42.93 -5.01 -22.43
CA LEU A 23 -41.86 -4.02 -22.60
C LEU A 23 -41.64 -3.38 -21.23
N LEU A 24 -40.83 -4.04 -20.40
CA LEU A 24 -40.27 -3.44 -19.20
C LEU A 24 -39.51 -2.19 -19.64
N PRO A 25 -39.81 -1.00 -19.12
CA PRO A 25 -38.91 0.13 -19.32
C PRO A 25 -37.55 -0.28 -18.74
N LEU A 26 -36.53 -0.36 -19.60
CA LEU A 26 -35.14 -0.44 -19.15
C LEU A 26 -34.96 0.71 -18.16
N SER A 27 -34.84 0.36 -16.89
CA SER A 27 -34.93 1.33 -15.81
C SER A 27 -33.71 2.26 -15.86
N PRO A 28 -33.89 3.59 -15.67
CA PRO A 28 -32.79 4.55 -15.65
C PRO A 28 -31.72 4.25 -14.57
N ALA A 29 -32.05 3.40 -13.59
CA ALA A 29 -31.12 2.86 -12.61
C ALA A 29 -29.90 2.14 -13.23
N LEU A 30 -30.08 1.40 -14.34
CA LEU A 30 -28.98 0.73 -15.04
C LEU A 30 -28.01 1.73 -15.71
N GLY A 31 -28.51 2.88 -16.15
CA GLY A 31 -27.69 3.95 -16.74
C GLY A 31 -26.87 4.68 -15.68
N VAL A 32 -27.47 5.00 -14.53
CA VAL A 32 -26.79 5.64 -13.40
C VAL A 32 -25.70 4.74 -12.80
N GLU A 33 -25.96 3.44 -12.68
CA GLU A 33 -24.99 2.48 -12.15
C GLU A 33 -23.81 2.27 -13.13
N ALA A 34 -24.08 2.23 -14.44
CA ALA A 34 -23.05 2.13 -15.46
C ALA A 34 -22.18 3.40 -15.55
N ASP A 35 -22.76 4.58 -15.39
CA ASP A 35 -22.01 5.85 -15.42
C ASP A 35 -21.18 6.04 -14.15
N ASN A 36 -21.70 5.65 -12.98
CA ASN A 36 -20.92 5.59 -11.74
C ASN A 36 -19.73 4.61 -11.86
N ALA A 37 -19.93 3.42 -12.42
CA ALA A 37 -18.86 2.45 -12.61
C ALA A 37 -17.75 2.97 -13.53
N LYS A 38 -18.10 3.69 -14.61
CA LYS A 38 -17.11 4.34 -15.48
C LYS A 38 -16.31 5.41 -14.76
N GLU A 39 -16.97 6.22 -13.93
CA GLU A 39 -16.29 7.28 -13.19
C GLU A 39 -15.35 6.70 -12.13
N THR A 40 -15.79 5.69 -11.37
CA THR A 40 -14.93 4.95 -10.44
C THR A 40 -13.73 4.32 -11.16
N LEU A 41 -13.93 3.72 -12.33
CA LEU A 41 -12.83 3.16 -13.11
C LEU A 41 -11.82 4.23 -13.55
N ARG A 42 -12.30 5.40 -14.00
CA ARG A 42 -11.44 6.54 -14.36
C ARG A 42 -10.64 7.03 -13.16
N GLU A 43 -11.25 7.11 -11.98
CA GLU A 43 -10.58 7.51 -10.75
C GLU A 43 -9.49 6.52 -10.35
N ILE A 44 -9.78 5.22 -10.39
CA ILE A 44 -8.79 4.17 -10.13
C ILE A 44 -7.63 4.25 -11.12
N GLN A 45 -7.91 4.40 -12.42
CA GLN A 45 -6.89 4.52 -13.45
C GLN A 45 -6.04 5.78 -13.29
N LYS A 46 -6.65 6.89 -12.84
CA LYS A 46 -5.95 8.14 -12.55
C LYS A 46 -5.01 7.99 -11.35
N ASN A 47 -5.50 7.41 -10.26
CA ASN A 47 -4.75 7.36 -8.99
C ASN A 47 -3.72 6.21 -8.97
N PHE A 48 -3.96 5.12 -9.69
CA PHE A 48 -3.12 3.91 -9.67
C PHE A 48 -2.54 3.56 -11.05
N GLY A 49 -2.58 4.47 -12.01
CA GLY A 49 -2.14 4.24 -13.39
C GLY A 49 -0.76 3.58 -13.53
N PRO A 50 0.30 4.06 -12.82
CA PRO A 50 1.60 3.40 -12.83
C PRO A 50 1.56 1.96 -12.29
N VAL A 51 0.87 1.73 -11.17
CA VAL A 51 0.73 0.40 -10.54
C VAL A 51 -0.01 -0.58 -11.45
N LEU A 52 -1.07 -0.12 -12.12
CA LEU A 52 -1.88 -0.94 -13.03
C LEU A 52 -1.11 -1.37 -14.30
N LYS A 53 -0.05 -0.66 -14.67
CA LYS A 53 0.82 -1.01 -15.81
C LYS A 53 1.90 -2.04 -15.45
N LEU A 54 2.09 -2.35 -14.17
CA LEU A 54 3.10 -3.31 -13.75
C LEU A 54 2.72 -4.74 -14.16
N GLU A 55 3.72 -5.49 -14.61
CA GLU A 55 3.58 -6.89 -14.99
C GLU A 55 4.62 -7.76 -14.28
N GLY A 56 4.50 -9.09 -14.41
CA GLY A 56 5.51 -10.03 -13.91
C GLY A 56 5.81 -9.89 -12.41
N ASN A 57 7.11 -9.79 -12.08
CA ASN A 57 7.62 -9.65 -10.69
C ASN A 57 7.20 -8.32 -10.06
N ALA A 58 7.32 -7.20 -10.79
CA ALA A 58 7.04 -5.87 -10.24
C ALA A 58 5.61 -5.77 -9.69
N ARG A 59 4.63 -6.33 -10.42
CA ARG A 59 3.24 -6.42 -9.93
C ARG A 59 3.12 -7.25 -8.65
N ARG A 60 3.84 -8.37 -8.56
CA ARG A 60 3.81 -9.23 -7.37
C ARG A 60 4.42 -8.55 -6.16
N GLU A 61 5.51 -7.81 -6.35
CA GLU A 61 6.18 -7.05 -5.30
C GLU A 61 5.30 -5.92 -4.77
N ILE A 62 4.72 -5.10 -5.66
CA ILE A 62 3.79 -4.03 -5.23
C ILE A 62 2.56 -4.61 -4.53
N ASN A 63 2.01 -5.73 -5.00
CA ASN A 63 0.91 -6.38 -4.30
C ASN A 63 1.31 -6.89 -2.90
N ALA A 64 2.53 -7.40 -2.73
CA ALA A 64 3.03 -7.82 -1.42
C ALA A 64 3.15 -6.62 -0.47
N ILE A 65 3.69 -5.49 -0.95
CA ILE A 65 3.78 -4.24 -0.18
C ILE A 65 2.38 -3.73 0.19
N ALA A 66 1.43 -3.72 -0.75
CA ALA A 66 0.06 -3.29 -0.47
C ALA A 66 -0.59 -4.13 0.64
N ASN A 67 -0.37 -5.46 0.65
CA ASN A 67 -0.85 -6.33 1.72
C ASN A 67 -0.16 -6.06 3.06
N LEU A 68 1.13 -5.69 3.07
CA LEU A 68 1.83 -5.27 4.27
C LEU A 68 1.30 -3.96 4.85
N LEU A 69 0.66 -3.11 4.05
CA LEU A 69 0.07 -1.83 4.47
C LEU A 69 -1.42 -1.93 4.83
N ALA A 70 -1.98 -3.15 4.87
CA ALA A 70 -3.38 -3.37 5.24
C ALA A 70 -3.68 -2.86 6.68
N PRO A 71 -4.93 -2.46 6.99
CA PRO A 71 -5.28 -1.85 8.27
C PRO A 71 -4.95 -2.66 9.54
N ASP A 72 -4.88 -3.99 9.42
CA ASP A 72 -4.56 -4.92 10.51
C ASP A 72 -3.08 -5.31 10.59
N SER A 73 -2.26 -4.79 9.66
CA SER A 73 -0.83 -5.02 9.63
C SER A 73 -0.09 -4.34 10.79
N LYS A 74 1.17 -4.73 10.99
CA LYS A 74 2.09 -4.06 11.92
C LYS A 74 2.86 -2.92 11.26
N ILE A 75 2.43 -2.47 10.09
CA ILE A 75 3.06 -1.37 9.36
C ILE A 75 2.07 -0.22 9.25
N LYS A 76 2.54 0.99 9.55
CA LYS A 76 1.75 2.21 9.43
C LYS A 76 2.31 3.10 8.33
N PRO A 77 1.52 3.46 7.31
CA PRO A 77 1.87 4.54 6.39
C PRO A 77 1.74 5.88 7.11
N ILE A 78 2.73 6.73 6.95
CA ILE A 78 2.77 8.10 7.47
C ILE A 78 3.11 9.02 6.30
N ASP A 79 2.32 10.07 6.14
CA ASP A 79 2.61 11.17 5.22
C ASP A 79 3.64 12.10 5.88
N ALA A 80 4.87 12.08 5.37
CA ALA A 80 5.95 12.98 5.79
C ALA A 80 6.28 14.01 4.68
N THR A 81 5.40 14.14 3.68
CA THR A 81 5.67 14.93 2.45
C THR A 81 5.85 16.41 2.74
N GLN A 82 5.19 16.94 3.78
CA GLN A 82 5.39 18.33 4.20
C GLN A 82 6.79 18.60 4.76
N ALA A 83 7.46 17.59 5.32
CA ALA A 83 8.80 17.73 5.86
C ALA A 83 9.86 17.52 4.78
N SER A 84 9.73 16.46 3.98
CA SER A 84 10.79 16.01 3.07
C SER A 84 10.33 15.61 1.67
N GLY A 85 9.04 15.66 1.36
CA GLY A 85 8.50 15.11 0.12
C GLY A 85 8.53 13.57 0.09
N GLU A 86 8.48 12.91 1.25
CA GLU A 86 8.57 11.45 1.36
C GLU A 86 7.36 10.83 2.05
N MET A 87 7.12 9.56 1.70
CA MET A 87 6.18 8.67 2.37
C MET A 87 6.93 7.75 3.32
N CYS A 88 6.48 7.64 4.57
CA CYS A 88 7.11 6.82 5.60
C CYS A 88 6.32 5.53 5.84
N MET A 89 7.03 4.41 5.85
CA MET A 89 6.55 3.09 6.22
C MET A 89 7.12 2.73 7.60
N LEU A 90 6.32 2.85 8.66
CA LEU A 90 6.74 2.63 10.04
C LEU A 90 6.33 1.24 10.56
N GLU A 91 7.28 0.46 11.05
CA GLU A 91 7.01 -0.73 11.87
C GLU A 91 6.44 -0.30 13.24
N THR A 92 5.26 -0.82 13.60
CA THR A 92 4.46 -0.29 14.73
C THR A 92 4.68 -1.00 16.07
N VAL A 93 5.33 -2.17 16.10
CA VAL A 93 5.62 -2.93 17.31
C VAL A 93 6.70 -2.22 18.13
N SER A 94 7.86 -1.91 17.54
CA SER A 94 8.94 -1.17 18.23
C SER A 94 8.90 0.33 17.94
N LYS A 95 8.32 0.74 16.79
CA LYS A 95 8.39 2.11 16.28
C LYS A 95 9.84 2.58 16.12
N HIS A 96 10.72 1.64 15.77
CA HIS A 96 12.17 1.83 15.71
C HIS A 96 12.76 1.34 14.39
N ASN A 97 11.91 0.90 13.46
CA ASN A 97 12.31 0.62 12.09
C ASN A 97 11.33 1.32 11.17
N MET A 98 11.84 2.15 10.26
CA MET A 98 11.02 2.78 9.24
C MET A 98 11.79 2.97 7.94
N VAL A 99 11.06 3.08 6.84
CA VAL A 99 11.61 3.34 5.52
C VAL A 99 10.88 4.52 4.91
N HIS A 100 11.62 5.48 4.41
CA HIS A 100 11.09 6.60 3.65
C HIS A 100 11.27 6.32 2.16
N PHE A 101 10.28 6.72 1.37
CA PHE A 101 10.32 6.69 -0.09
C PHE A 101 10.01 8.10 -0.60
N SER A 102 10.90 8.66 -1.42
CA SER A 102 10.66 9.96 -2.04
C SER A 102 9.49 9.91 -3.02
N GLU A 103 8.63 10.93 -3.01
CA GLU A 103 7.63 11.15 -4.07
C GLU A 103 8.27 11.66 -5.37
N HIS A 104 9.48 12.21 -5.25
CA HIS A 104 10.24 12.84 -6.33
C HIS A 104 11.67 12.30 -6.37
N PRO A 105 11.86 10.98 -6.58
CA PRO A 105 13.20 10.39 -6.60
C PRO A 105 14.10 11.06 -7.65
N GLU A 106 13.56 11.61 -8.73
CA GLU A 106 14.32 12.37 -9.73
C GLU A 106 14.97 13.68 -9.21
N GLN A 107 14.60 14.14 -8.01
CA GLN A 107 15.05 15.40 -7.42
C GLN A 107 15.98 15.21 -6.22
N THR A 108 16.26 13.96 -5.82
CA THR A 108 17.11 13.64 -4.67
C THR A 108 18.06 12.48 -4.97
N THR A 109 19.04 12.28 -4.08
CA THR A 109 19.84 11.05 -4.01
C THR A 109 19.44 10.19 -2.80
N GLU A 110 18.45 10.67 -2.04
CA GLU A 110 17.83 10.00 -0.90
C GLU A 110 16.49 9.38 -1.35
N ASP A 111 16.51 8.56 -2.41
CA ASP A 111 15.27 7.99 -2.99
C ASP A 111 14.56 7.08 -1.98
N ILE A 112 15.36 6.31 -1.24
CA ILE A 112 14.92 5.45 -0.15
C ILE A 112 15.81 5.72 1.05
N VAL A 113 15.22 6.00 2.22
CA VAL A 113 15.96 6.21 3.47
C VAL A 113 15.53 5.19 4.51
N TYR A 114 16.46 4.36 4.94
CA TYR A 114 16.25 3.37 5.99
C TYR A 114 16.63 3.96 7.34
N PHE A 115 15.73 3.79 8.30
CA PHE A 115 15.96 4.07 9.72
C PHE A 115 15.85 2.74 10.46
N ILE A 116 16.95 2.33 11.09
CA ILE A 116 17.02 1.01 11.72
C ILE A 116 17.43 1.16 13.18
N ASP A 117 16.82 0.34 14.03
CA ASP A 117 17.13 0.23 15.44
C ASP A 117 18.60 -0.20 15.63
N PRO A 118 19.46 0.63 16.26
CA PRO A 118 20.86 0.32 16.44
C PRO A 118 21.11 -0.75 17.51
N GLU A 119 20.13 -1.09 18.37
CA GLU A 119 20.34 -1.94 19.55
C GLU A 119 20.98 -3.28 19.18
N GLN A 120 20.44 -3.97 18.18
CA GLN A 120 20.97 -5.25 17.74
C GLN A 120 22.34 -5.13 17.06
N PHE A 121 22.61 -4.04 16.34
CA PHE A 121 23.92 -3.83 15.72
C PHE A 121 24.99 -3.59 16.79
N ILE A 122 24.68 -2.77 17.80
CA ILE A 122 25.56 -2.49 18.93
C ILE A 122 25.84 -3.78 19.70
N ALA A 123 24.81 -4.58 19.98
CA ALA A 123 24.95 -5.88 20.64
C ALA A 123 25.87 -6.85 19.88
N ASN A 124 25.95 -6.71 18.55
CA ASN A 124 26.82 -7.49 17.68
C ASN A 124 28.17 -6.81 17.35
N GLY A 125 28.52 -5.72 18.04
CA GLY A 125 29.84 -5.09 17.97
C GLY A 125 29.95 -3.87 17.05
N LEU A 126 28.84 -3.33 16.53
CA LEU A 126 28.87 -2.03 15.86
C LEU A 126 29.16 -0.92 16.87
N ASP A 127 30.25 -0.19 16.62
CA ASP A 127 30.58 1.02 17.36
C ASP A 127 30.00 2.25 16.65
N VAL A 128 28.78 2.64 17.06
CA VAL A 128 28.05 3.77 16.45
C VAL A 128 28.77 5.11 16.58
N THR A 129 29.72 5.24 17.53
CA THR A 129 30.50 6.47 17.71
C THR A 129 31.51 6.70 16.58
N LYS A 130 31.81 5.66 15.80
CA LYS A 130 32.67 5.72 14.62
C LYS A 130 31.91 6.04 13.33
N LEU A 131 30.58 6.01 13.36
CA LEU A 131 29.77 6.41 12.22
C LEU A 131 29.72 7.94 12.12
N PRO A 132 29.67 8.50 10.90
CA PRO A 132 29.39 9.92 10.75
C PRO A 132 28.01 10.25 11.36
N ARG A 133 27.92 11.43 11.97
CA ARG A 133 26.64 11.97 12.43
C ARG A 133 25.71 12.18 11.24
N HIS A 134 24.44 11.81 11.39
CA HIS A 134 23.42 12.04 10.37
C HIS A 134 23.29 13.53 10.04
N PRO A 135 23.27 13.93 8.75
CA PRO A 135 23.12 15.33 8.36
C PRO A 135 21.84 15.97 8.92
N GLU A 136 21.85 17.29 9.11
CA GLU A 136 20.69 18.05 9.59
C GLU A 136 19.82 18.59 8.45
N LYS A 137 20.23 18.38 7.20
CA LYS A 137 19.54 18.85 6.00
C LYS A 137 19.34 17.71 5.02
N LEU A 138 18.22 17.78 4.29
CA LEU A 138 17.90 16.89 3.19
C LEU A 138 18.92 17.04 2.06
N GLY A 139 19.21 15.94 1.38
CA GLY A 139 20.13 15.86 0.23
C GLY A 139 21.61 15.92 0.60
N GLU A 140 21.97 15.91 1.88
CA GLU A 140 23.36 15.89 2.34
C GLU A 140 23.85 14.47 2.71
N MET A 141 22.96 13.46 2.72
CA MET A 141 23.40 12.08 2.88
C MET A 141 24.14 11.60 1.64
N LYS A 142 25.22 10.87 1.85
CA LYS A 142 25.89 10.10 0.80
C LYS A 142 25.18 8.75 0.66
N PRO A 143 24.73 8.36 -0.55
CA PRO A 143 24.12 7.05 -0.75
C PRO A 143 25.02 5.91 -0.25
N LEU A 144 24.41 4.90 0.37
CA LEU A 144 25.05 3.71 0.95
C LEU A 144 26.02 3.98 2.11
N GLN A 145 26.13 5.22 2.58
CA GLN A 145 26.84 5.55 3.82
C GLN A 145 25.92 5.32 5.01
N TRP A 146 26.42 4.60 6.01
CA TRP A 146 25.77 4.50 7.31
C TRP A 146 26.05 5.76 8.14
N TYR A 147 24.99 6.32 8.71
CA TYR A 147 25.03 7.44 9.63
C TYR A 147 24.46 7.04 10.99
N TYR A 148 24.85 7.76 12.03
CA TYR A 148 24.24 7.66 13.36
C TYR A 148 23.48 8.94 13.70
N TYR A 149 22.21 8.77 14.08
CA TYR A 149 21.38 9.81 14.66
C TYR A 149 21.10 9.44 16.11
N ASP A 150 21.28 10.38 17.04
CA ASP A 150 21.25 10.11 18.48
C ASP A 150 19.90 10.43 19.15
N GLY A 151 18.91 10.92 18.39
CA GLY A 151 17.59 11.29 18.93
C GLY A 151 17.46 12.74 19.40
N THR A 152 18.54 13.52 19.41
CA THR A 152 18.58 14.77 20.20
C THR A 152 18.18 16.03 19.41
N TYR A 153 18.28 15.99 18.08
CA TYR A 153 17.99 17.11 17.16
C TYR A 153 16.84 16.78 16.20
N VAL A 154 16.37 17.79 15.48
CA VAL A 154 15.31 17.61 14.48
C VAL A 154 15.85 16.77 13.35
N GLU A 155 15.20 15.64 13.09
CA GLU A 155 15.53 14.76 11.99
C GLU A 155 14.88 15.32 10.70
N PRO A 156 15.64 15.61 9.63
CA PRO A 156 15.15 16.32 8.46
C PRO A 156 14.06 15.59 7.67
N HIS A 157 14.04 14.26 7.64
CA HIS A 157 13.05 13.48 6.89
C HIS A 157 11.68 13.43 7.59
N GLN A 158 11.67 13.53 8.92
CA GLN A 158 10.47 13.53 9.75
C GLN A 158 10.03 14.94 10.17
N GLY A 159 10.90 15.94 10.03
CA GLY A 159 10.64 17.32 10.46
C GLY A 159 10.45 17.47 11.97
N SER A 160 10.84 16.47 12.76
CA SER A 160 10.64 16.46 14.22
C SER A 160 11.78 15.73 14.95
N LYS A 161 11.85 15.86 16.28
CA LYS A 161 12.77 15.08 17.10
C LYS A 161 12.19 13.70 17.34
N LEU A 162 12.95 12.64 17.02
CA LEU A 162 12.47 11.27 17.20
C LEU A 162 12.72 10.73 18.61
N ASN A 163 13.55 11.39 19.42
CA ASN A 163 13.86 11.02 20.81
C ASN A 163 14.32 9.56 20.99
N LYS A 164 14.89 8.97 19.94
CA LYS A 164 15.45 7.62 19.89
C LYS A 164 16.64 7.61 18.92
N PRO A 165 17.66 6.78 19.17
CA PRO A 165 18.79 6.67 18.27
C PRO A 165 18.47 5.81 17.05
N PHE A 166 19.06 6.10 15.90
CA PHE A 166 18.91 5.31 14.67
C PHE A 166 20.26 5.16 13.96
N VAL A 167 20.46 4.03 13.30
CA VAL A 167 21.40 3.96 12.18
C VAL A 167 20.63 4.19 10.89
N ILE A 168 21.11 5.11 10.07
CA ILE A 168 20.38 5.64 8.92
C ILE A 168 21.22 5.46 7.66
N MET A 169 20.61 5.04 6.56
CA MET A 169 21.26 4.90 5.27
C MET A 169 20.29 5.29 4.15
N SER A 170 20.78 6.07 3.18
CA SER A 170 20.05 6.35 1.96
C SER A 170 20.48 5.43 0.82
N VAL A 171 19.58 5.19 -0.13
CA VAL A 171 19.84 4.51 -1.39
C VAL A 171 19.40 5.41 -2.54
N ASP A 172 20.30 5.63 -3.49
CA ASP A 172 20.01 6.23 -4.79
C ASP A 172 19.84 5.06 -5.78
N VAL A 173 18.68 4.98 -6.44
CA VAL A 173 18.32 3.84 -7.31
C VAL A 173 18.61 4.12 -8.79
N LYS A 174 19.34 5.20 -9.08
CA LYS A 174 19.70 5.67 -10.43
C LYS A 174 21.07 5.18 -10.88
#